data_AF-A0A962XT64-F1
#
_entry.id   AF-A0A962XT64-F1
#
_cell.length_a   1.000
_cell.length_b   1.000
_cell.length_c   1.000
_cell.angle_alpha   90.00
_cell.angle_beta   90.00
_cell.angle_gamma   90.00
#
_symmetry.space_group_name_H-M   'P 1'
#
loop_
_entity.id
_entity.type
_entity.pdbx_description
1 polymer ?
#
loop_
_entity_poly.entity_id
_entity_poly.type
_entity_poly.pdbx_seq_one_letter_code
_entity_poly.pdbx_strand_id
1 'polypeptide(L)'
;MQSAQTCMQGVDMAKLDAFGKRARQVESEIKSLCANGERDAATEKGMAFAREVNSDPEIGKMRKCGKMMQGMMPPMPGMSEFESSDKTGKHVCDE
;
A
#
# COMPACT_ATOMS: atom_id res chain seq x y z
N MET A 1 -6.31 20.40 10.64
CA MET A 1 -6.43 19.25 11.57
C MET A 1 -7.83 18.63 11.58
N GLN A 2 -8.92 19.38 11.85
CA GLN A 2 -10.29 18.81 11.97
C GLN A 2 -10.79 18.01 10.76
N SER A 3 -10.49 18.45 9.53
CA SER A 3 -10.97 17.81 8.30
C SER A 3 -10.39 16.41 8.09
N ALA A 4 -9.10 16.20 8.38
CA ALA A 4 -8.45 14.90 8.20
C ALA A 4 -8.81 13.90 9.32
N GLN A 5 -8.95 14.37 10.57
CA GLN A 5 -9.44 13.53 11.67
C GLN A 5 -10.87 13.04 11.41
N THR A 6 -11.75 13.93 10.95
CA THR A 6 -13.13 13.56 10.58
C THR A 6 -13.13 12.60 9.38
N CYS A 7 -12.23 12.78 8.42
CA CYS A 7 -12.07 11.86 7.29
C CYS A 7 -11.70 10.45 7.77
N MET A 8 -10.73 10.32 8.70
CA MET A 8 -10.32 9.02 9.27
C MET A 8 -11.42 8.35 10.10
N GLN A 9 -12.29 9.13 10.77
CA GLN A 9 -13.45 8.58 11.47
C GLN A 9 -14.48 7.92 10.53
N GLY A 10 -14.51 8.34 9.26
CA GLY A 10 -15.36 7.74 8.23
C GLY A 10 -14.76 6.51 7.54
N VAL A 11 -13.57 6.08 7.97
CA VAL A 11 -12.90 4.88 7.46
C VAL A 11 -13.31 3.67 8.30
N ASP A 12 -13.68 2.59 7.63
CA ASP A 12 -14.05 1.33 8.27
C ASP A 12 -12.80 0.61 8.77
N MET A 13 -12.54 0.74 10.08
CA MET A 13 -11.38 0.14 10.73
C MET A 13 -11.39 -1.39 10.67
N ALA A 14 -12.57 -2.03 10.61
CA ALA A 14 -12.65 -3.48 10.51
C ALA A 14 -12.23 -3.96 9.12
N LYS A 15 -12.61 -3.22 8.07
CA LYS A 15 -12.13 -3.49 6.70
C LYS A 15 -10.65 -3.24 6.54
N LEU A 16 -10.11 -2.18 7.17
CA LEU A 16 -8.67 -1.94 7.19
C LEU A 16 -7.89 -3.06 7.90
N ASP A 17 -8.39 -3.56 9.03
CA ASP A 17 -7.76 -4.69 9.72
C ASP A 17 -7.79 -5.98 8.87
N ALA A 18 -8.94 -6.26 8.24
CA ALA A 18 -9.08 -7.39 7.32
C ALA A 18 -8.12 -7.27 6.13
N PHE A 19 -8.02 -6.08 5.54
CA PHE A 19 -7.06 -5.79 4.48
C PHE A 19 -5.62 -5.95 4.96
N GLY A 20 -5.28 -5.49 6.18
CA GLY A 20 -3.95 -5.67 6.76
C GLY A 20 -3.58 -7.15 6.97
N LYS A 21 -4.53 -7.99 7.38
CA LYS A 21 -4.35 -9.45 7.45
C LYS A 21 -4.12 -10.06 6.06
N ARG A 22 -4.91 -9.63 5.08
CA ARG A 22 -4.77 -10.05 3.68
C ARG A 22 -3.41 -9.66 3.09
N ALA A 23 -2.94 -8.44 3.36
CA ALA A 23 -1.64 -7.95 2.93
C ALA A 23 -0.49 -8.83 3.46
N ARG A 24 -0.52 -9.15 4.77
CA ARG A 24 0.48 -10.04 5.39
C ARG A 24 0.45 -11.44 4.80
N GLN A 25 -0.73 -11.97 4.48
CA GLN A 25 -0.86 -13.27 3.82
C GLN A 25 -0.20 -13.24 2.44
N VAL A 26 -0.54 -12.25 1.62
CA VAL A 26 0.02 -12.12 0.27
C VAL A 26 1.54 -11.91 0.31
N GLU A 27 2.04 -11.12 1.25
CA GLU A 27 3.47 -10.95 1.49
C GLU A 27 4.16 -12.30 1.75
N SER A 28 3.58 -13.13 2.62
CA SER A 28 4.09 -14.47 2.90
C SER A 28 4.07 -15.38 1.67
N GLU A 29 3.00 -15.32 0.86
CA GLU A 29 2.88 -16.10 -0.37
C GLU A 29 3.95 -15.67 -1.40
N ILE A 30 4.14 -14.36 -1.60
CA ILE A 30 5.18 -13.81 -2.47
C ILE A 30 6.57 -14.24 -2.00
N LYS A 31 6.87 -14.14 -0.69
CA LYS A 31 8.15 -14.60 -0.13
C LYS A 31 8.38 -16.09 -0.38
N SER A 32 7.34 -16.92 -0.25
CA SER A 32 7.43 -18.34 -0.55
C SER A 32 7.73 -18.59 -2.03
N LEU A 33 7.05 -17.90 -2.95
CA LEU A 33 7.29 -18.00 -4.39
C LEU A 33 8.72 -17.58 -4.74
N CYS A 34 9.20 -16.48 -4.14
CA CYS A 34 10.58 -16.03 -4.30
C CYS A 34 11.60 -17.05 -3.79
N ALA A 35 11.36 -17.65 -2.61
CA ALA A 35 12.25 -18.66 -2.03
C ALA A 35 12.30 -19.94 -2.89
N ASN A 36 11.23 -20.27 -3.60
CA ASN A 36 11.16 -21.39 -4.53
C ASN A 36 11.76 -21.07 -5.91
N GLY A 37 12.22 -19.84 -6.15
CA GLY A 37 12.69 -19.39 -7.47
C GLY A 37 11.57 -19.08 -8.46
N GLU A 38 10.31 -19.10 -8.04
CA GLU A 38 9.12 -18.81 -8.84
C GLU A 38 8.91 -17.30 -9.01
N ARG A 39 9.90 -16.63 -9.61
CA ARG A 39 9.98 -15.17 -9.72
C ARG A 39 8.79 -14.59 -10.49
N ASP A 40 8.45 -15.14 -11.65
CA ASP A 40 7.33 -14.64 -12.45
C ASP A 40 5.99 -14.75 -11.72
N ALA A 41 5.77 -15.87 -11.03
CA ALA A 41 4.56 -16.08 -10.21
C ALA A 41 4.51 -15.09 -9.03
N ALA A 42 5.65 -14.82 -8.38
CA ALA A 42 5.73 -13.81 -7.33
C ALA A 42 5.36 -12.42 -7.86
N THR A 43 5.86 -12.04 -9.05
CA THR A 43 5.53 -10.77 -9.69
C THR A 43 4.06 -10.68 -10.07
N GLU A 44 3.49 -11.72 -10.67
CA GLU A 44 2.06 -11.76 -11.01
C GLU A 44 1.20 -11.59 -9.75
N LYS A 45 1.56 -12.28 -8.67
CA LYS A 45 0.87 -12.18 -7.38
C LYS A 45 0.96 -10.77 -6.81
N GLY A 46 2.14 -10.15 -6.83
CA GLY A 46 2.35 -8.77 -6.42
C GLY A 46 1.51 -7.78 -7.25
N MET A 47 1.48 -7.94 -8.57
CA MET A 47 0.65 -7.11 -9.47
C MET A 47 -0.85 -7.29 -9.22
N ALA A 48 -1.31 -8.53 -9.00
CA ALA A 48 -2.71 -8.80 -8.66
C ALA A 48 -3.11 -8.12 -7.35
N PHE A 49 -2.25 -8.19 -6.34
CA PHE A 49 -2.49 -7.52 -5.07
C PHE A 49 -2.43 -5.99 -5.20
N ALA A 50 -1.52 -5.43 -6.00
CA ALA A 50 -1.50 -4.00 -6.29
C ALA A 50 -2.82 -3.51 -6.95
N ARG A 51 -3.42 -4.32 -7.82
CA ARG A 51 -4.76 -4.05 -8.39
C ARG A 51 -5.86 -4.11 -7.33
N GLU A 52 -5.80 -5.07 -6.41
CA GLU A 52 -6.71 -5.17 -5.25
C GLU A 52 -6.62 -3.90 -4.39
N VAL A 53 -5.40 -3.49 -4.01
CA VAL A 53 -5.13 -2.27 -3.23
C VAL A 53 -5.70 -1.02 -3.91
N ASN A 54 -5.51 -0.89 -5.23
CA ASN A 54 -5.98 0.28 -5.97
C ASN A 54 -7.51 0.28 -6.18
N SER A 55 -8.14 -0.90 -6.13
CA SER A 55 -9.60 -1.04 -6.31
C SER A 55 -10.36 -1.01 -4.98
N ASP A 56 -9.66 -1.11 -3.85
CA ASP A 56 -10.28 -1.10 -2.53
C ASP A 56 -10.74 0.33 -2.14
N PRO A 57 -12.05 0.54 -1.91
CA PRO A 57 -12.59 1.86 -1.62
C PRO A 57 -12.18 2.40 -0.25
N GLU A 58 -11.91 1.54 0.74
CA GLU A 58 -11.45 1.97 2.07
C GLU A 58 -10.00 2.42 2.03
N ILE A 59 -9.15 1.72 1.26
CA ILE A 59 -7.78 2.17 1.00
C ILE A 59 -7.78 3.49 0.23
N GLY A 60 -8.68 3.66 -0.75
CA GLY A 60 -8.88 4.92 -1.46
C GLY A 60 -9.25 6.08 -0.52
N LYS A 61 -10.18 5.85 0.42
CA LYS A 61 -10.54 6.83 1.46
C LYS A 61 -9.34 7.16 2.36
N MET A 62 -8.64 6.15 2.84
CA MET A 62 -7.46 6.33 3.70
C MET A 62 -6.38 7.18 3.00
N ARG A 63 -6.06 6.87 1.73
CA ARG A 63 -5.13 7.67 0.91
C ARG A 63 -5.60 9.11 0.76
N LYS A 64 -6.89 9.34 0.53
CA LYS A 64 -7.47 10.68 0.42
C LYS A 64 -7.35 11.45 1.74
N CYS A 65 -7.64 10.82 2.88
CA CYS A 65 -7.47 11.43 4.20
C CYS A 65 -5.99 11.78 4.47
N GLY A 66 -5.06 10.90 4.09
CA GLY A 66 -3.62 11.14 4.19
C GLY A 66 -3.15 12.33 3.36
N LYS A 67 -3.60 12.45 2.10
CA LYS A 67 -3.27 13.61 1.24
C LYS A 67 -3.75 14.94 1.83
N MET A 68 -4.93 14.96 2.46
CA MET A 68 -5.43 16.16 3.15
C MET A 68 -4.54 16.55 4.35
N MET A 69 -3.92 15.58 5.01
CA MET A 69 -2.91 15.85 6.05
C MET A 69 -1.58 16.34 5.45
N GLN A 70 -1.16 15.76 4.33
CA GLN A 70 0.11 16.10 3.67
C GLN A 70 0.13 17.56 3.19
N GLY A 71 -0.99 18.07 2.65
CA GLY A 71 -1.14 19.49 2.29
C GLY A 71 -1.24 20.46 3.48
N MET A 72 -1.39 19.93 4.71
CA MET A 72 -1.43 20.71 5.96
C MET A 72 -0.15 20.57 6.79
N MET A 73 0.75 19.65 6.45
CA MET A 73 2.05 19.49 7.10
C MET A 73 3.14 20.18 6.29
N PRO A 74 4.13 20.83 6.94
CA PRO A 74 5.31 21.32 6.23
C PRO A 74 5.99 20.14 5.53
N PRO A 75 6.60 20.35 4.34
CA PRO A 75 7.29 19.29 3.62
C PRO A 75 8.38 18.73 4.52
N MET A 76 8.16 17.53 5.04
CA MET A 76 9.15 16.77 5.77
C MET A 76 10.13 16.19 4.75
N PRO A 77 11.46 16.43 4.88
CA PRO A 77 12.44 15.79 4.01
C PRO A 77 12.27 14.26 4.08
N GLY A 78 12.14 13.61 2.92
CA GLY A 78 11.93 12.16 2.78
C GLY A 78 10.50 11.70 2.47
N MET A 79 9.47 12.57 2.53
CA MET A 79 8.11 12.17 2.11
C MET A 79 7.86 12.27 0.59
N SER A 80 8.60 13.11 -0.15
CA SER A 80 8.45 13.20 -1.61
C SER A 80 9.11 12.02 -2.34
N GLU A 81 10.06 11.33 -1.69
CA GLU A 81 10.70 10.12 -2.24
C GLU A 81 9.74 8.93 -2.37
N PHE A 82 8.61 8.95 -1.66
CA PHE A 82 7.56 7.94 -1.84
C PHE A 82 6.81 8.10 -3.17
N GLU A 83 6.80 9.31 -3.75
CA GLU A 83 6.20 9.57 -5.07
C GLU A 83 7.19 9.42 -6.24
N SER A 84 8.50 9.26 -5.96
CA SER A 84 9.56 9.12 -6.97
C SER A 84 10.39 7.84 -6.84
N SER A 85 9.78 6.75 -6.36
CA SER A 85 10.37 5.42 -6.59
C SER A 85 10.02 4.94 -8.00
N ASP A 86 10.67 5.56 -8.99
CA ASP A 86 11.02 4.92 -10.27
C ASP A 86 11.96 3.73 -9.98
N LYS A 87 11.46 2.70 -9.30
CA LYS A 87 12.15 1.40 -9.20
C LYS A 87 11.84 0.59 -10.46
N THR A 88 12.14 1.15 -11.62
CA THR A 88 12.10 0.44 -12.90
C THR A 88 13.28 -0.54 -12.92
N GLY A 89 13.12 -1.68 -12.25
CA GLY A 89 14.12 -2.77 -12.28
C GLY A 89 14.27 -3.60 -11.01
N LYS A 90 13.57 -3.30 -9.92
CA LYS A 90 13.56 -4.19 -8.75
C LYS A 90 12.44 -5.21 -8.89
N HIS A 91 12.79 -6.50 -8.94
CA HIS A 91 11.81 -7.56 -8.86
C HIS A 91 11.21 -7.58 -7.45
N VAL A 92 9.98 -8.08 -7.29
CA VAL A 92 9.34 -8.23 -5.96
C VAL A 92 10.11 -9.19 -5.01
N CYS A 93 11.10 -9.90 -5.54
CA CYS A 93 11.98 -10.79 -4.78
C CYS A 93 13.31 -10.14 -4.39
N ASP A 94 13.57 -8.92 -4.89
CA ASP A 94 14.80 -8.13 -4.65
C ASP A 94 14.54 -6.95 -3.69
N GLU A 95 13.35 -6.93 -3.06
CA GLU A 95 12.94 -5.96 -2.05
C GLU A 95 13.51 -6.29 -0.66
#